data_AF-A0A2Z6N3T4-F1
#
_entry.id   AF-A0A2Z6N3T4-F1
#
_cell.length_a   1.000
_cell.length_b   1.000
_cell.length_c   1.000
_cell.angle_alpha   90.00
_cell.angle_beta   90.00
_cell.angle_gamma   90.00
#
_symmetry.space_group_name_H-M   'P 1'
#
loop_
_entity.id
_entity.type
_entity.pdbx_description
1 polymer ?
#
loop_
_entity_poly.entity_id
_entity_poly.type
_entity_poly.pdbx_seq_one_letter_code
_entity_poly.pdbx_strand_id
1 'polypeptide(L)'
;MATIKVQGSPYSTATMRPFGLVPAFEDGDLKLFESRAITQYINHEYADKGTKLTINDSKKLAIMRMWSEVESLHFDQAASKLVWELGIKPLFGAPLDPKIVEENENKLDSILNVYEKRLSESKYLG
;
A
#
# COMPACT_ATOMS: atom_id res chain seq x y z
N MET A 1 -22.34 -6.68 4.16
CA MET A 1 -21.48 -6.61 2.96
C MET A 1 -20.43 -5.55 3.23
N ALA A 2 -19.16 -5.90 3.12
CA ALA A 2 -18.06 -4.96 3.28
C ALA A 2 -18.07 -3.92 2.15
N THR A 3 -17.85 -2.64 2.47
CA THR A 3 -17.90 -1.54 1.49
C THR A 3 -16.62 -0.71 1.54
N ILE A 4 -15.94 -0.55 0.41
CA ILE A 4 -14.82 0.38 0.23
C ILE A 4 -15.38 1.73 -0.23
N LYS A 5 -15.07 2.80 0.50
CA LYS A 5 -15.55 4.15 0.19
C LYS A 5 -14.43 4.99 -0.43
N VAL A 6 -14.72 5.55 -1.61
CA VAL A 6 -13.87 6.49 -2.34
C VAL A 6 -14.37 7.93 -2.20
N GLN A 7 -13.55 8.90 -2.62
CA GLN A 7 -13.87 10.34 -2.54
C GLN A 7 -15.14 10.66 -3.35
N GLY A 8 -16.08 11.41 -2.76
CA GLY A 8 -17.37 11.76 -3.38
C GLY A 8 -18.56 10.89 -2.99
N SER A 9 -18.38 9.84 -2.17
CA SER A 9 -19.51 9.08 -1.60
C SER A 9 -20.34 9.95 -0.63
N PRO A 10 -21.69 9.88 -0.65
CA PRO A 10 -22.56 10.62 0.27
C PRO A 10 -22.37 10.24 1.76
N TYR A 11 -21.54 9.23 2.06
CA TYR A 11 -21.12 8.85 3.41
C TYR A 11 -19.76 9.43 3.84
N SER A 12 -19.26 10.43 3.12
CA SER A 12 -18.00 11.13 3.40
C SER A 12 -18.10 12.03 4.64
N THR A 13 -18.30 11.45 5.82
CA THR A 13 -18.11 12.18 7.08
C THR A 13 -16.63 12.17 7.46
N ALA A 14 -16.06 13.35 7.75
CA ALA A 14 -14.70 13.51 8.28
C ALA A 14 -14.40 12.58 9.48
N THR A 15 -15.45 12.15 10.19
CA THR A 15 -15.41 11.20 11.32
C THR A 15 -14.80 9.84 10.99
N MET A 16 -14.81 9.40 9.73
CA MET A 16 -14.28 8.09 9.32
C MET A 16 -12.81 8.10 8.94
N ARG A 17 -12.32 9.25 8.46
CA ARG A 17 -10.95 9.44 7.95
C ARG A 17 -10.41 10.70 8.60
N PRO A 18 -9.84 10.60 9.82
CA PRO A 18 -9.39 11.78 10.55
C PRO A 18 -8.34 12.59 9.77
N PHE A 19 -7.63 11.96 8.83
CA PHE A 19 -6.63 12.59 7.96
C PHE A 19 -7.16 13.00 6.58
N GLY A 20 -8.44 12.77 6.27
CA GLY A 20 -9.03 13.12 4.97
C GLY A 20 -8.56 12.29 3.78
N LEU A 21 -7.72 11.26 3.99
CA LEU A 21 -7.17 10.40 2.94
C LEU A 21 -8.05 9.16 2.69
N VAL A 22 -8.24 8.80 1.42
CA VAL A 22 -8.79 7.49 1.03
C VAL A 22 -7.73 6.40 1.17
N PRO A 23 -8.11 5.12 1.39
CA PRO A 23 -9.47 4.59 1.49
C PRO A 23 -10.07 4.67 2.91
N ALA A 24 -11.39 4.52 2.98
CA ALA A 24 -12.09 4.09 4.18
C ALA A 24 -12.87 2.80 3.91
N PHE A 25 -13.04 2.00 4.97
CA PHE A 25 -13.64 0.68 4.91
C PHE A 25 -14.63 0.49 6.06
N GLU A 26 -15.78 -0.09 5.73
CA GLU A 26 -16.80 -0.49 6.71
C GLU A 26 -17.15 -1.97 6.56
N ASP A 27 -17.23 -2.66 7.70
CA ASP A 27 -17.75 -4.02 7.81
C ASP A 27 -18.62 -4.18 9.07
N GLY A 28 -19.94 -4.12 8.87
CA GLY A 28 -20.88 -4.00 9.99
C GLY A 28 -20.62 -2.72 10.80
N ASP A 29 -20.36 -2.88 12.11
CA ASP A 29 -20.05 -1.78 13.01
C ASP A 29 -18.56 -1.37 12.99
N LEU A 30 -17.69 -2.16 12.35
CA LEU A 30 -16.27 -1.88 12.24
C LEU A 30 -16.01 -0.81 11.17
N LYS A 31 -15.20 0.19 11.52
CA LYS A 31 -14.75 1.26 10.62
C LYS A 31 -13.24 1.35 10.65
N LEU A 32 -12.61 1.25 9.47
CA LEU A 32 -11.16 1.28 9.30
C LEU A 32 -10.76 2.34 8.26
N PHE A 33 -9.57 2.89 8.44
CA PHE A 33 -8.81 3.67 7.47
C PHE A 33 -7.37 3.10 7.44
N GLU A 34 -6.49 3.65 6.60
CA GLU A 34 -5.19 3.05 6.21
C GLU A 34 -5.32 1.80 5.35
N SER A 35 -4.88 1.90 4.09
CA SER A 35 -5.01 0.83 3.08
C SER A 35 -4.37 -0.49 3.53
N ARG A 36 -3.19 -0.42 4.18
CA ARG A 36 -2.45 -1.60 4.66
C ARG A 36 -3.16 -2.28 5.84
N ALA A 37 -3.73 -1.51 6.77
CA ALA A 37 -4.50 -2.04 7.89
C ALA A 37 -5.79 -2.73 7.40
N ILE A 38 -6.50 -2.10 6.46
CA ILE A 38 -7.68 -2.67 5.81
C ILE A 38 -7.33 -3.99 5.12
N THR A 39 -6.21 -4.03 4.38
CA THR A 39 -5.76 -5.24 3.68
C THR A 39 -5.46 -6.38 4.66
N GLN A 40 -4.81 -6.09 5.78
CA GLN A 40 -4.54 -7.09 6.82
C GLN A 40 -5.82 -7.62 7.47
N TYR A 41 -6.79 -6.73 7.76
CA TYR A 41 -8.10 -7.14 8.27
C TYR A 41 -8.80 -8.09 7.28
N ILE A 42 -8.90 -7.70 6.01
CA ILE A 42 -9.57 -8.52 4.98
C ILE A 42 -8.91 -9.89 4.86
N ASN A 43 -7.57 -9.95 4.85
CA ASN A 43 -6.84 -11.22 4.77
C ASN A 43 -7.09 -12.14 5.99
N HIS A 44 -7.33 -11.56 7.17
CA HIS A 44 -7.58 -12.32 8.39
C HIS A 44 -9.05 -12.75 8.51
N GLU A 45 -9.98 -11.81 8.39
CA GLU A 45 -11.42 -12.03 8.55
C GLU A 45 -11.97 -13.00 7.50
N TYR A 46 -11.47 -12.87 6.26
CA TYR A 46 -11.96 -13.63 5.11
C TYR A 46 -10.95 -14.67 4.63
N ALA A 47 -10.13 -15.23 5.53
CA ALA A 47 -9.04 -16.16 5.21
C ALA A 47 -9.51 -17.47 4.53
N ASP A 48 -10.79 -17.81 4.64
CA ASP A 48 -11.43 -18.97 4.03
C ASP A 48 -11.96 -18.69 2.60
N LYS A 49 -11.89 -17.43 2.14
CA LYS A 49 -12.42 -17.00 0.84
C LYS A 49 -11.30 -16.60 -0.13
N GLY A 50 -11.26 -17.26 -1.28
CA GLY A 50 -10.35 -16.92 -2.38
C GLY A 50 -8.90 -17.35 -2.13
N THR A 51 -7.95 -16.60 -2.71
CA THR A 51 -6.52 -16.90 -2.56
C THR A 51 -6.05 -16.58 -1.16
N LYS A 52 -5.54 -17.59 -0.47
CA LYS A 52 -5.04 -17.43 0.90
C LYS A 52 -3.73 -16.65 0.93
N LEU A 53 -3.76 -15.44 1.49
CA LEU A 53 -2.58 -14.62 1.76
C LEU A 53 -2.11 -14.72 3.23
N THR A 54 -2.79 -15.54 4.04
CA THR A 54 -2.43 -15.82 5.44
C THR A 54 -1.47 -17.00 5.56
N ILE A 55 -0.39 -16.80 6.30
CA ILE A 55 0.61 -17.83 6.57
C ILE A 55 0.49 -18.29 8.04
N ASN A 56 0.20 -19.58 8.25
CA ASN A 56 0.05 -20.15 9.59
C ASN A 56 1.39 -20.41 10.29
N ASP A 57 2.48 -20.57 9.53
CA ASP A 57 3.83 -20.72 10.08
C ASP A 57 4.33 -19.36 10.60
N SER A 58 4.66 -19.30 11.89
CA SER A 58 5.03 -18.04 12.55
C SER A 58 6.32 -17.42 12.02
N LYS A 59 7.29 -18.23 11.58
CA LYS A 59 8.56 -17.74 11.04
C LYS A 59 8.36 -17.14 9.65
N LYS A 60 7.62 -17.83 8.79
CA LYS A 60 7.26 -17.31 7.46
C LYS A 60 6.36 -16.07 7.57
N LEU A 61 5.44 -16.03 8.53
CA LEU A 61 4.63 -14.85 8.80
C LEU A 61 5.50 -13.65 9.23
N ALA A 62 6.52 -13.89 10.06
CA ALA A 62 7.47 -12.84 10.45
C ALA A 62 8.25 -12.28 9.24
N ILE A 63 8.67 -13.15 8.31
CA ILE A 63 9.35 -12.74 7.06
C ILE A 63 8.40 -11.91 6.18
N MET A 64 7.16 -12.37 5.98
CA MET A 64 6.16 -11.64 5.20
C MET A 64 5.87 -10.25 5.79
N ARG A 65 5.72 -10.16 7.12
CA ARG A 65 5.52 -8.89 7.81
C ARG A 65 6.71 -7.95 7.67
N MET A 66 7.94 -8.47 7.84
CA MET A 66 9.15 -7.69 7.63
C MET A 66 9.19 -7.08 6.22
N TRP A 67 8.88 -7.85 5.17
CA TRP A 67 8.83 -7.33 3.81
C TRP A 67 7.65 -6.37 3.56
N SER A 68 6.54 -6.51 4.29
CA SER A 68 5.44 -5.53 4.26
C SER A 68 5.87 -4.19 4.87
N GLU A 69 6.63 -4.22 5.96
CA GLU A 69 7.20 -3.01 6.55
C GLU A 69 8.22 -2.37 5.61
N VAL A 70 9.08 -3.17 4.96
CA VAL A 70 10.03 -2.69 3.95
C VAL A 70 9.31 -2.00 2.79
N GLU A 71 8.18 -2.55 2.34
CA GLU A 71 7.34 -1.89 1.34
C GLU A 71 6.87 -0.52 1.83
N SER A 72 6.28 -0.43 3.04
CA SER A 72 5.74 0.83 3.55
C SER A 72 6.79 1.89 3.90
N LEU A 73 7.97 1.48 4.39
CA LEU A 73 8.97 2.39 4.95
C LEU A 73 10.08 2.73 3.97
N HIS A 74 10.29 1.91 2.94
CA HIS A 74 11.35 2.16 1.95
C HIS A 74 10.77 2.34 0.56
N PHE A 75 10.05 1.33 0.04
CA PHE A 75 9.57 1.36 -1.34
C PHE A 75 8.57 2.50 -1.58
N ASP A 76 7.53 2.60 -0.75
CA ASP A 76 6.43 3.54 -0.92
C ASP A 76 6.90 5.00 -0.87
N GLN A 77 7.92 5.32 -0.06
CA GLN A 77 8.42 6.70 0.07
C GLN A 77 8.97 7.28 -1.24
N ALA A 78 9.62 6.46 -2.07
CA ALA A 78 10.15 6.87 -3.37
C ALA A 78 9.11 6.63 -4.48
N ALA A 79 8.46 5.47 -4.48
CA ALA A 79 7.48 5.09 -5.50
C ALA A 79 6.28 6.04 -5.54
N SER A 80 5.70 6.40 -4.39
CA SER A 80 4.54 7.30 -4.33
C SER A 80 4.84 8.70 -4.87
N LYS A 81 6.06 9.22 -4.66
CA LYS A 81 6.50 10.51 -5.22
C LYS A 81 6.60 10.45 -6.74
N LEU A 82 7.16 9.36 -7.28
CA LEU A 82 7.21 9.15 -8.73
C LEU A 82 5.80 9.01 -9.33
N VAL A 83 4.91 8.25 -8.69
CA VAL A 83 3.50 8.16 -9.09
C VAL A 83 2.83 9.52 -9.08
N TRP A 84 3.09 10.35 -8.06
CA TRP A 84 2.55 11.71 -8.00
C TRP A 84 3.05 12.58 -9.16
N GLU A 85 4.37 12.64 -9.38
CA GLU A 85 4.99 13.48 -10.42
C GLU A 85 4.64 13.03 -11.84
N LEU A 86 4.78 11.73 -12.12
CA LEU A 86 4.71 11.17 -13.47
C LEU A 86 3.31 10.68 -13.84
N GLY A 87 2.51 10.27 -12.86
CA GLY A 87 1.18 9.70 -13.07
C GLY A 87 0.05 10.66 -12.75
N ILE A 88 0.08 11.29 -11.57
CA ILE A 88 -1.07 12.05 -11.05
C ILE A 88 -1.07 13.51 -11.50
N LYS A 89 0.04 14.24 -11.38
CA LYS A 89 0.13 15.63 -11.81
C LYS A 89 -0.30 15.86 -13.27
N PRO A 90 0.09 15.03 -14.25
CA PRO A 90 -0.36 15.19 -15.63
C PRO A 90 -1.88 15.13 -15.81
N LEU A 91 -2.57 14.33 -14.99
CA LEU A 91 -4.05 14.24 -15.03
C LEU A 91 -4.74 15.55 -14.64
N PHE A 92 -4.04 16.40 -13.88
CA PHE A 92 -4.51 17.73 -13.47
C PHE A 92 -3.90 18.88 -14.29
N GLY A 93 -3.13 18.57 -15.34
CA GLY A 93 -2.38 19.57 -16.11
C GLY A 93 -1.29 20.28 -15.31
N ALA A 94 -0.87 19.72 -14.17
CA ALA A 94 0.19 20.27 -13.35
C ALA A 94 1.57 19.85 -13.92
N PRO A 95 2.57 20.74 -13.88
CA PRO A 95 3.92 20.40 -14.32
C PRO A 95 4.60 19.45 -13.32
N LEU A 96 5.28 18.44 -13.84
CA LEU A 96 6.19 17.61 -13.05
C LEU A 96 7.48 18.37 -12.71
N ASP A 97 8.12 17.99 -11.61
CA ASP A 97 9.44 18.50 -11.20
C ASP A 97 10.53 17.48 -11.55
N PRO A 98 11.39 17.75 -12.55
CA PRO A 98 12.44 16.84 -12.97
C PRO A 98 13.42 16.47 -11.86
N LYS A 99 13.66 17.36 -10.89
CA LYS A 99 14.59 17.08 -9.77
C LYS A 99 13.99 16.06 -8.81
N ILE A 100 12.69 16.18 -8.53
CA ILE A 100 11.99 15.20 -7.68
C ILE A 100 11.98 13.83 -8.37
N VAL A 101 11.77 13.81 -9.69
CA VAL A 101 11.82 12.56 -10.47
C VAL A 101 13.21 11.92 -10.37
N GLU A 102 14.27 12.64 -10.76
CA GLU A 102 15.64 12.11 -10.74
C GLU A 102 16.07 11.63 -9.34
N GLU A 103 15.76 12.40 -8.28
CA GLU A 103 16.10 12.02 -6.91
C GLU A 103 15.41 10.70 -6.50
N ASN A 104 14.13 10.54 -6.82
CA ASN A 104 13.36 9.38 -6.39
C ASN A 104 13.57 8.16 -7.30
N GLU A 105 13.90 8.33 -8.57
CA GLU A 105 14.37 7.24 -9.43
C GLU A 105 15.65 6.62 -8.87
N ASN A 106 16.64 7.43 -8.50
CA ASN A 106 17.88 6.93 -7.90
C ASN A 106 17.66 6.20 -6.56
N LYS A 107 16.75 6.72 -5.72
CA LYS A 107 16.36 6.05 -4.46
C LYS A 107 15.65 4.73 -4.73
N LEU A 108 14.72 4.70 -5.68
CA LEU A 108 13.97 3.51 -6.02
C LEU A 108 14.86 2.44 -6.65
N ASP A 109 15.81 2.82 -7.52
CA ASP A 109 16.81 1.91 -8.10
C ASP A 109 17.59 1.17 -7.00
N SER A 110 18.08 1.89 -6.00
CA SER A 110 18.77 1.29 -4.86
C SER A 110 17.91 0.28 -4.09
N ILE A 111 16.60 0.56 -3.93
CA ILE A 111 15.65 -0.36 -3.29
C ILE A 111 15.39 -1.58 -4.18
N LEU A 112 15.21 -1.38 -5.48
CA LEU A 112 14.97 -2.45 -6.44
C LEU A 112 16.18 -3.39 -6.58
N ASN A 113 17.40 -2.89 -6.43
CA ASN A 113 18.60 -3.72 -6.36
C ASN A 113 18.57 -4.70 -5.15
N VAL A 114 18.00 -4.28 -4.01
CA VAL A 114 17.77 -5.18 -2.86
C VAL A 114 16.69 -6.22 -3.20
N TYR A 115 15.64 -5.81 -3.90
CA TYR A 115 14.55 -6.71 -4.31
C TYR A 115 15.04 -7.74 -5.33
N GLU A 116 15.86 -7.34 -6.30
CA GLU A 116 16.47 -8.24 -7.28
C GLU A 116 17.26 -9.35 -6.60
N LYS A 117 18.13 -8.99 -5.65
CA LYS A 117 18.88 -9.98 -4.86
C LYS A 117 17.94 -10.90 -4.10
N ARG A 118 16.92 -10.37 -3.42
CA ARG A 118 15.94 -11.19 -2.69
C ARG A 118 15.20 -12.15 -3.61
N LEU A 119 14.75 -11.68 -4.77
CA LEU A 119 13.97 -12.44 -5.74
C LEU A 119 14.81 -13.48 -6.50
N SER A 120 16.12 -13.32 -6.55
CA SER A 120 17.04 -14.35 -7.04
C SER A 120 17.10 -15.58 -6.11
N GLU A 121 16.84 -15.40 -4.81
CA GLU A 121 16.90 -16.45 -3.80
C GLU A 121 15.50 -17.00 -3.41
N SER A 122 14.44 -16.25 -3.72
CA SER A 122 13.07 -16.56 -3.32
C SER A 122 12.08 -16.15 -4.39
N LYS A 123 11.08 -17.00 -4.68
CA LYS A 123 10.05 -16.70 -5.68
C LYS A 123 9.23 -15.44 -5.37
N TYR A 124 9.08 -15.10 -4.08
CA TYR A 124 8.38 -13.91 -3.59
C TYR A 124 9.20 -13.22 -2.49
N LEU A 125 8.87 -11.98 -2.16
CA LEU A 125 9.55 -11.22 -1.11
C LEU A 125 9.33 -11.86 0.27
N GLY A 126 8.06 -12.00 0.65
CA GLY A 126 7.57 -12.58 1.91
C GLY A 126 7.45 -14.10 1.91
#